data_AF-A0A923Y2S2-F1
#
_entry.id   AF-A0A923Y2S2-F1
#
_cell.length_a   1.000
_cell.length_b   1.000
_cell.length_c   1.000
_cell.angle_alpha   90.00
_cell.angle_beta   90.00
_cell.angle_gamma   90.00
#
_symmetry.space_group_name_H-M   'P 1'
#
loop_
_entity.id
_entity.type
_entity.pdbx_description
1 polymer ?
#
loop_
_entity_poly.entity_id
_entity_poly.type
_entity_poly.pdbx_seq_one_letter_code
_entity_poly.pdbx_strand_id
1 'polypeptide(L)'
;MIEILRLSVPITVWLTGFSALYALQGLSCSRHWPAGLDPRPVLLAGWAVAVMLQILCLLVILRGPSLSRFVQTTALTLAAAALVASVWTMAPALAVSPCQ
;
A
#
# COMPACT_ATOMS: atom_id res chain seq x y z
N MET A 1 9.62 18.57 13.37
CA MET A 1 8.52 18.39 12.38
C MET A 1 8.71 17.15 11.52
N ILE A 2 9.91 16.92 10.97
CA ILE A 2 10.21 15.71 10.16
C ILE A 2 9.91 14.38 10.90
N GLU A 3 10.10 14.30 12.21
CA GLU A 3 9.83 13.08 12.97
C GLU A 3 8.34 12.68 12.99
N ILE A 4 7.43 13.65 13.05
CA ILE A 4 5.98 13.38 12.98
C ILE A 4 5.62 12.84 11.61
N LEU A 5 6.19 13.46 10.56
CA LEU A 5 5.99 13.02 9.18
C LEU A 5 6.52 11.58 8.97
N ARG A 6 7.67 11.23 9.56
CA ARG A 6 8.21 9.85 9.48
C ARG A 6 7.33 8.81 10.15
N LEU A 7 6.61 9.18 11.20
CA LEU A 7 5.69 8.30 11.90
C LEU A 7 4.36 8.13 11.16
N SER A 8 3.83 9.20 10.55
CA SER A 8 2.53 9.18 9.90
C SER A 8 2.55 8.74 8.44
N VAL A 9 3.65 8.96 7.71
CA VAL A 9 3.78 8.60 6.28
C VAL A 9 3.53 7.10 5.99
N PRO A 10 4.10 6.13 6.73
CA PRO A 10 3.91 4.73 6.39
C PRO A 10 2.44 4.30 6.43
N ILE A 11 1.72 4.78 7.45
CA ILE A 11 0.32 4.41 7.68
C ILE A 11 -0.63 5.14 6.75
N THR A 12 -0.36 6.40 6.39
CA THR A 12 -1.17 7.15 5.43
C THR A 12 -0.99 6.59 4.02
N VAL A 13 0.25 6.26 3.61
CA VAL A 13 0.52 5.60 2.32
C VAL A 13 -0.19 4.25 2.24
N TRP A 14 -0.20 3.48 3.33
CA TRP A 14 -0.93 2.22 3.40
C TRP A 14 -2.43 2.43 3.22
N LEU A 15 -3.02 3.38 3.96
CA LEU A 15 -4.44 3.67 3.91
C LEU A 15 -4.87 4.12 2.51
N THR A 16 -4.12 5.04 1.89
CA THR A 16 -4.39 5.52 0.53
C THR A 16 -4.28 4.38 -0.48
N GLY A 17 -3.24 3.54 -0.39
CA GLY A 17 -3.07 2.39 -1.27
C GLY A 17 -4.21 1.38 -1.14
N PHE A 18 -4.64 1.09 0.11
CA PHE A 18 -5.77 0.21 0.38
C PHE A 18 -7.08 0.75 -0.21
N SER A 19 -7.40 2.02 0.05
CA SER A 19 -8.60 2.65 -0.49
C SER A 19 -8.59 2.69 -2.02
N ALA A 20 -7.45 3.02 -2.63
CA ALA A 20 -7.31 3.06 -4.09
C ALA A 20 -7.54 1.68 -4.73
N LEU A 21 -7.00 0.60 -4.15
CA LEU A 21 -7.19 -0.75 -4.69
C LEU A 21 -8.62 -1.24 -4.57
N TYR A 22 -9.27 -1.00 -3.43
CA TYR A 22 -10.67 -1.36 -3.27
C TYR A 22 -11.59 -0.54 -4.18
N ALA A 23 -11.30 0.75 -4.37
CA ALA A 23 -12.02 1.58 -5.33
C ALA A 23 -11.84 1.06 -6.77
N LEU A 24 -10.62 0.66 -7.14
CA LEU A 24 -10.31 0.08 -8.44
C LEU A 24 -11.02 -1.26 -8.65
N GLN A 25 -11.06 -2.09 -7.61
CA GLN A 25 -11.81 -3.35 -7.63
C GLN A 25 -13.32 -3.10 -7.80
N GLY A 26 -13.90 -2.14 -7.08
CA GLY A 26 -15.29 -1.75 -7.25
C GLY A 26 -15.59 -1.20 -8.66
N LEU A 27 -14.68 -0.41 -9.24
CA LEU A 27 -14.81 0.11 -10.59
C LEU A 27 -14.76 -1.01 -11.64
N SER A 28 -13.94 -2.04 -11.40
CA SER A 28 -13.79 -3.19 -12.30
C SER A 28 -15.04 -4.04 -12.45
N CYS A 29 -15.98 -3.96 -11.50
CA CYS A 29 -17.29 -4.59 -11.59
C CYS A 29 -18.42 -3.65 -12.01
N SER A 30 -18.09 -2.38 -12.23
CA SER A 30 -19.06 -1.43 -12.74
C SER A 30 -19.18 -1.53 -14.27
N ARG A 31 -20.33 -1.12 -14.80
CA ARG A 31 -20.59 -1.03 -16.25
C ARG A 31 -19.68 -0.02 -16.98
N HIS A 32 -18.94 0.81 -16.24
CA HIS A 32 -18.04 1.84 -16.78
C HIS A 32 -16.62 1.32 -17.01
N TRP A 33 -16.36 0.04 -16.75
CA TRP A 33 -15.05 -0.55 -17.02
C TRP A 33 -14.79 -0.61 -18.54
N PRO A 34 -13.59 -0.22 -19.01
CA PRO A 34 -13.26 -0.23 -20.43
C PRO A 34 -13.37 -1.63 -21.03
N ALA A 35 -14.15 -1.74 -22.11
CA ALA A 35 -14.32 -2.97 -22.86
C ALA A 35 -12.98 -3.40 -23.49
N GLY A 36 -12.52 -4.62 -23.18
CA GLY A 36 -11.27 -5.18 -23.68
C GLY A 36 -10.09 -5.11 -22.71
N LEU A 37 -10.27 -4.57 -21.50
CA LEU A 37 -9.22 -4.48 -20.49
C LEU A 37 -9.49 -5.48 -19.36
N ASP A 38 -8.59 -6.45 -19.17
CA ASP A 38 -8.74 -7.47 -18.12
C ASP A 38 -8.51 -6.83 -16.72
N PRO A 39 -9.45 -6.92 -15.77
CA PRO A 39 -9.28 -6.42 -14.40
C PRO A 39 -8.09 -7.02 -13.65
N ARG A 40 -7.76 -8.29 -13.90
CA ARG A 40 -6.73 -9.02 -13.15
C ARG A 40 -5.35 -8.38 -13.23
N PRO A 41 -4.77 -8.13 -14.42
CA PRO A 41 -3.44 -7.49 -14.52
C PRO A 41 -3.43 -6.06 -13.96
N VAL A 42 -4.55 -5.33 -14.04
CA VAL A 42 -4.64 -3.98 -13.49
C VAL A 42 -4.62 -3.98 -11.96
N LEU A 43 -5.37 -4.89 -11.33
CA LEU A 43 -5.35 -5.08 -9.88
C LEU A 43 -3.97 -5.55 -9.40
N LEU A 44 -3.32 -6.45 -10.15
CA LEU A 44 -1.93 -6.87 -9.91
C LEU A 44 -0.95 -5.70 -9.98
N ALA A 45 -1.06 -4.85 -11.01
CA ALA A 45 -0.22 -3.67 -11.16
C ALA A 45 -0.44 -2.68 -10.02
N GLY A 46 -1.70 -2.40 -9.65
CA GLY A 46 -2.02 -1.54 -8.52
C GLY A 46 -1.44 -2.08 -7.21
N TRP A 47 -1.57 -3.38 -6.98
CA TRP A 47 -1.01 -4.04 -5.80
C TRP A 47 0.51 -3.90 -5.75
N ALA A 48 1.18 -4.18 -6.87
CA ALA A 48 2.64 -4.05 -6.98
C ALA A 48 3.10 -2.61 -6.70
N VAL A 49 2.37 -1.60 -7.20
CA VAL A 49 2.65 -0.19 -6.93
C VAL A 49 2.49 0.12 -5.44
N ALA A 50 1.43 -0.34 -4.78
CA ALA A 50 1.22 -0.11 -3.35
C ALA A 50 2.32 -0.74 -2.48
N VAL A 51 2.74 -1.97 -2.80
CA VAL A 51 3.85 -2.65 -2.13
C VAL A 51 5.18 -1.93 -2.37
N MET A 52 5.45 -1.51 -3.62
CA MET A 52 6.66 -0.74 -3.95
C MET A 52 6.73 0.59 -3.19
N LEU A 53 5.61 1.29 -3.03
CA LEU A 53 5.54 2.51 -2.23
C LEU A 53 5.86 2.26 -0.76
N GLN A 54 5.41 1.14 -0.18
CA GLN A 54 5.77 0.75 1.18
C GLN A 54 7.25 0.40 1.33
N ILE A 55 7.81 -0.35 0.38
CA ILE A 55 9.25 -0.65 0.34
C ILE A 55 10.05 0.64 0.24
N LEU A 56 9.63 1.59 -0.61
CA LEU A 56 10.29 2.88 -0.74
C LEU A 56 10.23 3.68 0.57
N CYS A 57 9.09 3.70 1.26
CA CYS A 57 8.97 4.33 2.59
C CYS A 57 9.95 3.71 3.59
N LEU A 58 10.04 2.38 3.65
CA LEU A 58 10.98 1.67 4.51
C LEU A 58 12.44 2.03 4.18
N LEU A 59 12.80 2.05 2.90
CA LEU A 59 14.15 2.41 2.43
C LEU A 59 14.51 3.86 2.78
N VAL A 60 13.57 4.80 2.64
CA VAL A 60 13.76 6.20 3.04
C VAL A 60 14.00 6.30 4.54
N ILE A 61 13.26 5.56 5.36
CA ILE A 61 13.44 5.53 6.82
C ILE A 61 14.81 4.93 7.20
N LEU A 62 15.26 3.89 6.48
CA LEU A 62 16.55 3.24 6.70
C LEU A 62 17.74 4.14 6.30
N ARG A 63 17.64 4.87 5.18
CA ARG A 63 18.74 5.69 4.66
C ARG A 63 18.98 6.98 5.44
N GLY A 64 17.98 7.51 6.14
CA GLY A 64 18.11 8.76 6.89
C GLY A 64 17.88 8.59 8.39
N PRO A 65 18.65 7.79 9.14
CA PRO A 65 18.32 7.47 10.53
C PRO A 65 18.17 8.70 11.44
N SER A 66 17.15 8.70 12.30
CA SER A 66 16.94 9.75 13.31
C SER A 66 17.94 9.59 14.46
N LEU A 67 18.28 10.71 15.12
CA LEU A 67 19.15 10.70 16.30
C LEU A 67 18.51 9.97 17.50
N SER A 68 17.18 9.87 17.54
CA SER A 68 16.46 9.17 18.61
C SER A 68 16.23 7.71 18.23
N ARG A 69 16.82 6.79 19.01
CA ARG A 69 16.59 5.34 18.83
C ARG A 69 15.11 4.98 18.90
N PHE A 70 14.33 5.63 19.78
CA PHE A 70 12.89 5.38 19.93
C PHE A 70 12.10 5.74 18.66
N VAL A 71 12.39 6.89 18.05
CA VAL A 71 11.66 7.32 16.84
C VAL A 71 12.05 6.44 15.66
N GLN A 72 13.32 6.07 15.55
CA GLN A 72 13.81 5.16 14.52
C GLN A 72 13.15 3.77 14.62
N THR A 73 13.09 3.18 15.81
CA THR A 73 12.45 1.86 16.01
C THR A 73 10.97 1.90 15.73
N THR A 74 10.28 2.97 16.18
CA THR A 74 8.84 3.12 15.99
C THR A 74 8.48 3.33 14.52
N ALA A 75 9.24 4.15 13.79
CA ALA A 75 9.04 4.33 12.36
C ALA A 75 9.30 3.04 11.57
N LEU A 76 10.31 2.26 11.96
CA LEU A 76 10.60 0.95 11.34
C LEU A 76 9.51 -0.08 11.62
N THR A 77 8.99 -0.17 12.85
CA THR A 77 7.89 -1.09 13.18
C THR A 77 6.61 -0.70 12.46
N LEU A 78 6.29 0.59 12.37
CA LEU A 78 5.16 1.10 11.57
C LEU A 78 5.31 0.76 10.09
N ALA A 79 6.48 0.98 9.49
CA ALA A 79 6.73 0.66 8.09
C ALA A 79 6.68 -0.85 7.82
N ALA A 80 7.24 -1.67 8.71
CA ALA A 80 7.16 -3.12 8.60
C ALA A 80 5.71 -3.63 8.74
N ALA A 81 4.96 -3.11 9.72
CA ALA A 81 3.56 -3.45 9.91
C ALA A 81 2.71 -3.04 8.70
N ALA A 82 2.94 -1.84 8.14
CA ALA A 82 2.27 -1.36 6.94
C ALA A 82 2.57 -2.26 5.73
N LEU A 83 3.82 -2.72 5.55
CA LEU A 83 4.18 -3.64 4.48
C LEU A 83 3.48 -4.99 4.63
N VAL A 84 3.51 -5.59 5.82
CA VAL A 84 2.81 -6.86 6.11
C VAL A 84 1.31 -6.70 5.89
N ALA A 85 0.73 -5.59 6.35
CA ALA A 85 -0.66 -5.27 6.13
C ALA A 85 -0.99 -5.13 4.64
N SER A 86 -0.16 -4.45 3.83
CA SER A 86 -0.35 -4.37 2.38
C SER A 86 -0.35 -5.74 1.71
N VAL A 87 0.52 -6.65 2.13
CA VAL A 87 0.53 -8.01 1.59
C VAL A 87 -0.75 -8.75 1.96
N TRP A 88 -1.16 -8.67 3.23
CA TRP A 88 -2.31 -9.42 3.75
C TRP A 88 -3.66 -8.88 3.30
N THR A 89 -3.90 -7.57 3.40
CA THR A 89 -5.21 -6.98 3.13
C THR A 89 -5.51 -6.85 1.65
N MET A 90 -4.49 -6.91 0.79
CA MET A 90 -4.65 -6.83 -0.66
C MET A 90 -4.59 -8.20 -1.35
N ALA A 91 -4.20 -9.26 -0.63
CA ALA A 91 -4.28 -10.64 -1.13
C ALA A 91 -5.68 -11.07 -1.62
N PRO A 92 -6.80 -10.68 -0.97
CA PRO A 92 -8.14 -11.04 -1.44
C PRO A 92 -8.46 -10.46 -2.82
N ALA A 93 -7.89 -9.30 -3.18
CA ALA A 93 -8.10 -8.69 -4.49
C ALA A 93 -7.54 -9.55 -5.64
N LEU A 94 -6.60 -10.46 -5.34
CA LEU A 94 -6.00 -11.38 -6.31
C LEU A 94 -6.67 -12.76 -6.30
N ALA A 95 -7.17 -13.20 -5.14
CA ALA A 95 -7.75 -14.52 -4.95
C ALA A 95 -9.23 -14.59 -5.31
N VAL A 96 -9.98 -13.51 -5.11
CA VAL A 96 -11.43 -13.48 -5.37
C VAL A 96 -11.67 -12.98 -6.80
N SER A 97 -12.39 -13.77 -7.60
CA SER A 97 -12.87 -13.33 -8.92
C SER A 97 -13.60 -11.99 -8.75
N PRO A 98 -13.17 -10.92 -9.43
CA PRO A 98 -13.61 -9.56 -9.11
C PRO A 98 -15.13 -9.44 -9.19
N CYS A 99 -15.76 -10.11 -10.15
CA CYS A 99 -17.20 -10.07 -10.35
C CYS A 99 -17.72 -11.51 -10.49
N GLN A 100 -18.56 -11.92 -9.53
CA GLN A 100 -19.51 -13.04 -9.68
C GLN A 100 -20.87 -12.48 -10.08
#